data_AF-A0A661P975-F1
#
_entry.id   AF-A0A661P975-F1
#
_cell.length_a   1.000
_cell.length_b   1.000
_cell.length_c   1.000
_cell.angle_alpha   90.00
_cell.angle_beta   90.00
_cell.angle_gamma   90.00
#
_symmetry.space_group_name_H-M   'P 1'
#
loop_
_entity.id
_entity.type
_entity.pdbx_description
1 polymer ?
#
loop_
_entity_poly.entity_id
_entity_poly.type
_entity_poly.pdbx_seq_one_letter_code
_entity_poly.pdbx_strand_id
1 'polypeptide(L)'
;ELGVDEHHVIKTLVMEDEFQKPLIVLMHGDQEVSTKELARTIGVKSITPCKPDIAHKHTGYQIGGTSPFATRKEIPVYMESTITTLPRIYLNGCKRGFLISLTPQVVLDLLRPMLVGVGIKE
;
A
#
# COMPACT_ATOMS: atom_id res chain seq x y z
N GLU A 1 0.91 7.14 -20.78
CA GLU A 1 0.51 7.09 -19.35
C GLU A 1 -0.92 7.56 -19.21
N LEU A 2 -1.60 7.20 -18.11
CA LEU A 2 -3.05 7.41 -17.92
C LEU A 2 -3.45 8.89 -17.69
N GLY A 3 -2.51 9.84 -17.75
CA GLY A 3 -2.78 11.28 -17.65
C GLY A 3 -3.30 11.75 -16.29
N VAL A 4 -3.12 10.93 -15.26
CA VAL A 4 -3.50 11.22 -13.87
C VAL A 4 -2.27 11.67 -13.09
N ASP A 5 -2.49 12.63 -12.18
CA ASP A 5 -1.48 13.07 -11.23
C ASP A 5 -0.99 11.87 -10.41
N GLU A 6 0.33 11.67 -10.40
CA GLU A 6 0.97 10.56 -9.72
C GLU A 6 0.69 10.57 -8.21
N HIS A 7 0.49 11.76 -7.62
CA HIS A 7 0.10 11.89 -6.22
C HIS A 7 -1.25 11.24 -5.92
N HIS A 8 -2.16 11.18 -6.90
CA HIS A 8 -3.47 10.53 -6.78
C HIS A 8 -3.41 9.02 -7.07
N VAL A 9 -2.32 8.52 -7.65
CA VAL A 9 -2.08 7.10 -7.87
C VAL A 9 -1.48 6.52 -6.59
N ILE A 10 -2.12 5.51 -6.01
CA ILE A 10 -1.70 4.94 -4.74
C ILE A 10 -0.97 3.62 -4.98
N LYS A 11 0.31 3.56 -4.61
CA LYS A 11 1.13 2.35 -4.61
C LYS A 11 0.65 1.43 -3.50
N THR A 12 0.47 0.15 -3.84
CA THR A 12 0.23 -0.92 -2.87
C THR A 12 1.52 -1.71 -2.71
N LEU A 13 2.25 -1.44 -1.64
CA LEU A 13 3.53 -2.04 -1.35
C LEU A 13 3.34 -3.20 -0.37
N VAL A 14 3.91 -4.36 -0.68
CA VAL A 14 3.94 -5.50 0.25
C VAL A 14 5.28 -5.51 0.95
N MET A 15 5.26 -5.37 2.26
CA MET A 15 6.45 -5.34 3.12
C MET A 15 6.37 -6.44 4.18
N GLU A 16 7.45 -6.65 4.90
CA GLU A 16 7.54 -7.59 6.01
C GLU A 16 8.38 -7.04 7.16
N ASP A 17 8.06 -7.48 8.37
CA ASP A 17 8.85 -7.19 9.58
C ASP A 17 10.05 -8.14 9.76
N GLU A 18 10.84 -7.97 10.82
CA GLU A 18 11.97 -8.85 11.13
C GLU A 18 11.60 -10.34 11.35
N PHE A 19 10.31 -10.64 11.54
CA PHE A 19 9.77 -11.99 11.72
C PHE A 19 9.10 -12.52 10.43
N GLN A 20 9.30 -11.85 9.29
CA GLN A 20 8.68 -12.18 8.00
C GLN A 20 7.14 -12.15 8.05
N LYS A 21 6.56 -11.34 8.94
CA LYS A 21 5.11 -11.12 8.94
C LYS A 21 4.77 -10.09 7.88
N PRO A 22 3.88 -10.41 6.93
CA PRO A 22 3.55 -9.49 5.84
C PRO A 22 2.69 -8.33 6.34
N LEU A 23 2.86 -7.18 5.70
CA LEU A 23 1.99 -6.01 5.80
C LEU A 23 1.84 -5.36 4.42
N ILE A 24 0.77 -4.58 4.26
CA ILE A 24 0.56 -3.72 3.09
C ILE A 24 0.73 -2.27 3.51
N VAL A 25 1.41 -1.47 2.67
CA VAL A 25 1.49 -0.02 2.81
C VAL A 25 0.89 0.63 1.57
N LEU A 26 -0.09 1.53 1.79
CA LEU A 26 -0.65 2.42 0.80
C LEU A 26 0.08 3.75 0.85
N MET A 27 0.74 4.10 -0.25
CA MET A 27 1.55 5.32 -0.37
C MET A 27 1.22 6.05 -1.67
N HIS A 28 1.36 7.38 -1.68
CA HIS A 28 1.27 8.16 -2.91
C HIS A 28 2.30 7.69 -3.95
N GLY A 29 1.96 7.83 -5.23
CA GLY A 29 2.79 7.40 -6.35
C GLY A 29 4.14 8.10 -6.36
N ASP A 30 4.13 9.38 -6.02
CA ASP A 30 5.25 10.32 -6.02
C ASP A 30 6.03 10.34 -4.69
N GLN A 31 5.78 9.38 -3.81
CA GLN A 31 6.44 9.28 -2.50
C GLN A 31 6.98 7.90 -2.23
N GLU A 32 8.04 7.84 -1.44
CA GLU A 32 8.54 6.60 -0.84
C GLU A 32 8.05 6.42 0.59
N VAL A 33 8.22 5.22 1.12
CA VAL A 33 7.91 4.90 2.52
C VAL A 33 9.20 4.94 3.32
N SER A 34 9.25 5.78 4.35
CA SER A 34 10.28 5.68 5.38
C SER A 34 10.07 4.41 6.20
N THR A 35 10.78 3.33 5.86
CA THR A 35 10.70 2.04 6.57
C THR A 35 11.11 2.14 8.04
N LYS A 36 12.02 3.07 8.34
CA LYS A 36 12.42 3.39 9.72
C LYS A 36 11.27 3.99 10.53
N GLU A 37 10.59 5.00 9.98
CA GLU A 37 9.46 5.62 10.67
C GLU A 37 8.26 4.67 10.76
N LEU A 38 8.04 3.85 9.74
CA LEU A 38 7.01 2.81 9.77
C LEU A 38 7.31 1.77 10.87
N ALA A 39 8.55 1.25 10.93
CA ALA A 39 8.97 0.30 11.97
C ALA A 39 8.76 0.88 13.37
N ARG A 40 9.15 2.14 13.58
CA ARG A 40 8.93 2.87 14.84
C ARG A 40 7.45 3.01 15.17
N THR A 41 6.63 3.35 14.18
CA THR A 41 5.18 3.58 14.35
C THR A 41 4.45 2.30 14.76
N ILE A 42 4.83 1.15 14.18
CA ILE A 42 4.14 -0.13 14.41
C ILE A 42 4.81 -0.99 15.49
N GLY A 43 5.91 -0.51 16.09
CA GLY A 43 6.57 -1.15 17.23
C GLY A 43 7.42 -2.37 16.89
N VAL A 44 8.05 -2.40 15.70
CA VAL A 44 8.94 -3.48 15.25
C VAL A 44 10.36 -2.98 15.02
N LYS A 45 11.34 -3.89 14.90
CA LYS A 45 12.75 -3.51 14.74
C LYS A 45 13.07 -3.03 13.33
N SER A 46 12.49 -3.66 12.32
CA SER A 46 12.78 -3.31 10.92
C SER A 46 11.63 -3.66 10.00
N ILE A 47 11.47 -2.87 8.95
CA ILE A 47 10.55 -3.15 7.84
C ILE A 47 11.35 -3.19 6.55
N THR A 48 11.10 -4.19 5.72
CA THR A 48 11.71 -4.34 4.40
C THR A 48 10.68 -4.73 3.35
N PRO A 49 10.89 -4.40 2.06
CA PRO A 49 10.06 -4.93 0.97
C PRO A 49 10.02 -6.45 0.99
N CYS A 50 8.83 -7.02 0.83
CA CYS A 50 8.65 -8.46 0.79
C CYS A 50 9.20 -9.02 -0.53
N LYS A 51 9.82 -10.21 -0.48
CA LYS A 51 10.31 -10.88 -1.69
C LYS A 51 9.14 -11.15 -2.66
N PRO A 52 9.32 -11.01 -3.99
CA PRO A 52 8.22 -11.14 -4.96
C PRO A 52 7.38 -12.41 -4.83
N ASP A 53 8.02 -13.57 -4.68
CA ASP A 53 7.32 -14.86 -4.58
C ASP A 53 6.49 -14.97 -3.29
N ILE A 54 6.98 -14.38 -2.20
CA ILE A 54 6.30 -14.37 -0.91
C ILE A 54 5.12 -13.40 -0.96
N ALA A 55 5.33 -12.20 -1.51
CA ALA A 55 4.25 -11.25 -1.77
C ALA A 55 3.14 -11.86 -2.64
N HIS A 56 3.49 -12.61 -3.69
CA HIS A 56 2.51 -13.32 -4.51
C HIS A 56 1.78 -14.42 -3.73
N LYS A 57 2.47 -15.17 -2.87
CA LYS A 57 1.84 -16.19 -2.03
C LYS A 57 0.80 -15.60 -1.06
N HIS A 58 1.09 -14.44 -0.47
CA HIS A 58 0.22 -13.77 0.48
C HIS A 58 -0.95 -13.02 -0.19
N THR A 59 -0.68 -12.32 -1.28
CA THR A 59 -1.67 -11.44 -1.93
C THR A 59 -2.42 -12.13 -3.06
N GLY A 60 -1.77 -13.04 -3.80
CA GLY A 60 -2.28 -13.58 -5.06
C GLY A 60 -1.99 -12.70 -6.28
N TYR A 61 -1.39 -11.52 -6.10
CA TYR A 61 -1.06 -10.60 -7.18
C TYR A 61 0.43 -10.64 -7.53
N GLN A 62 0.77 -10.18 -8.74
CA GLN A 62 2.15 -9.96 -9.15
C GLN A 62 2.59 -8.54 -8.76
N ILE A 63 3.89 -8.35 -8.53
CA ILE A 63 4.46 -7.01 -8.32
C ILE A 63 4.10 -6.09 -9.49
N GLY A 64 3.74 -4.84 -9.17
CA GLY A 64 3.30 -3.84 -10.14
C GLY A 64 1.81 -3.94 -10.51
N GLY A 65 1.10 -4.97 -10.06
CA GLY A 65 -0.36 -5.11 -10.21
C GLY A 65 -1.09 -5.39 -8.89
N THR A 66 -0.41 -5.25 -7.75
CA THR A 66 -0.95 -5.54 -6.42
C THR A 66 -2.10 -4.61 -6.10
N SER A 67 -3.27 -5.20 -5.83
CA SER A 67 -4.40 -4.51 -5.22
C SER A 67 -4.36 -4.71 -3.70
N PRO A 68 -4.79 -3.73 -2.89
CA PRO A 68 -4.91 -3.93 -1.45
C PRO A 68 -6.18 -4.68 -1.05
N PHE A 69 -7.08 -4.92 -2.01
CA PHE A 69 -8.32 -5.64 -1.82
C PHE A 69 -8.18 -7.11 -2.21
N ALA A 70 -9.01 -7.95 -1.58
CA ALA A 70 -9.17 -9.36 -1.92
C ALA A 70 -7.85 -10.15 -1.96
N THR A 71 -6.95 -9.88 -1.02
CA THR A 71 -5.73 -10.67 -0.86
C THR A 71 -6.05 -12.10 -0.40
N ARG A 72 -5.23 -13.08 -0.78
CA ARG A 72 -5.46 -14.49 -0.38
C ARG A 72 -5.48 -14.71 1.13
N LYS A 73 -4.71 -13.91 1.87
CA LYS A 73 -4.72 -13.88 3.33
C LYS A 73 -5.10 -12.49 3.79
N GLU A 74 -5.71 -12.39 4.97
CA GLU A 74 -5.81 -11.10 5.66
C GLU A 74 -4.41 -10.63 6.03
N ILE A 75 -4.09 -9.41 5.62
CA ILE A 75 -2.79 -8.77 5.82
C ILE A 75 -3.06 -7.39 6.42
N PRO A 76 -2.41 -6.99 7.52
CA PRO A 76 -2.55 -5.64 8.07
C PRO A 76 -2.23 -4.58 7.02
N VAL A 77 -3.09 -3.56 6.92
CA VAL A 77 -2.94 -2.46 5.96
C VAL A 77 -2.59 -1.19 6.73
N TYR A 78 -1.52 -0.54 6.29
CA TYR A 78 -1.10 0.78 6.73
C TYR A 78 -1.30 1.75 5.57
N MET A 79 -1.78 2.95 5.85
CA MET A 79 -2.11 3.93 4.82
C MET A 79 -1.54 5.29 5.19
N GLU A 80 -0.83 5.92 4.25
CA GLU A 80 -0.39 7.30 4.44
C GLU A 80 -1.58 8.21 4.68
N SER A 81 -1.53 8.94 5.79
CA SER A 81 -2.62 9.75 6.31
C SER A 81 -3.09 10.81 5.31
N THR A 82 -2.17 11.40 4.55
CA THR A 82 -2.49 12.45 3.56
C THR A 82 -3.36 11.95 2.42
N ILE A 83 -3.38 10.63 2.14
CA ILE A 83 -4.26 10.03 1.13
C ILE A 83 -5.74 10.29 1.47
N THR A 84 -6.10 10.36 2.76
CA THR A 84 -7.49 10.61 3.21
C THR A 84 -8.01 11.98 2.82
N THR A 85 -7.12 12.93 2.50
CA THR A 85 -7.47 14.30 2.12
C THR A 85 -7.78 14.43 0.63
N LEU A 86 -7.47 13.41 -0.17
CA LEU A 86 -7.70 13.44 -1.62
C LEU A 86 -9.18 13.20 -1.93
N PRO A 87 -9.77 13.93 -2.90
CA PRO A 87 -11.15 13.70 -3.31
C PRO A 87 -11.34 12.36 -4.02
N ARG A 88 -10.27 11.85 -4.63
CA ARG A 88 -10.26 10.65 -5.48
C ARG A 88 -8.85 10.09 -5.57
N ILE A 89 -8.76 8.76 -5.54
CA ILE A 89 -7.51 8.02 -5.70
C ILE A 89 -7.66 6.93 -6.76
N TYR A 90 -6.51 6.45 -7.24
CA TYR A 90 -6.40 5.37 -8.22
C TYR A 90 -5.54 4.24 -7.67
N LEU A 91 -6.06 3.01 -7.69
CA LEU A 91 -5.38 1.80 -7.21
C LEU A 91 -5.33 0.75 -8.32
N ASN A 92 -4.38 -0.19 -8.24
CA ASN A 92 -4.38 -1.33 -9.17
C ASN A 92 -5.66 -2.18 -9.02
N GLY A 93 -6.34 -2.39 -10.14
CA GLY A 93 -7.60 -3.12 -10.27
C GLY A 93 -7.44 -4.61 -10.52
N CYS A 94 -6.48 -5.26 -9.85
CA CYS A 94 -6.26 -6.71 -9.89
C CYS A 94 -5.82 -7.30 -11.25
N LYS A 95 -5.63 -6.48 -12.28
CA LYS A 95 -5.07 -6.86 -13.59
C LYS A 95 -4.08 -5.79 -14.04
N ARG A 96 -2.94 -6.21 -14.60
CA ARG A 96 -1.91 -5.28 -15.08
C ARG A 96 -2.51 -4.29 -16.08
N GLY A 97 -2.25 -3.00 -15.87
CA GLY A 97 -2.77 -1.91 -16.70
C GLY A 97 -4.22 -1.48 -16.41
N PHE A 98 -4.88 -2.08 -15.41
CA PHE A 98 -6.19 -1.64 -14.95
C PHE A 98 -6.07 -0.88 -13.63
N LEU A 99 -6.53 0.36 -13.61
CA LEU A 99 -6.70 1.12 -12.37
C LEU A 99 -8.19 1.22 -12.04
N ILE A 100 -8.52 1.09 -10.76
CA ILE A 100 -9.83 1.44 -10.22
C ILE A 100 -9.75 2.84 -9.61
N SER A 101 -10.81 3.62 -9.77
CA SER A 101 -10.92 4.95 -9.19
C SER A 101 -12.02 4.97 -8.13
N LEU A 102 -11.68 5.47 -6.94
CA LEU A 102 -12.57 5.47 -5.77
C LEU A 102 -12.22 6.62 -4.82
N THR A 103 -13.10 6.87 -3.85
CA THR A 103 -12.81 7.80 -2.76
C THR A 103 -11.98 7.08 -1.68
N PRO A 104 -11.08 7.78 -0.96
CA PRO A 104 -10.33 7.18 0.14
C PRO A 104 -11.21 6.50 1.19
N GLN A 105 -12.44 6.99 1.40
CA GLN A 105 -13.40 6.41 2.34
C GLN A 105 -13.68 4.91 2.08
N VAL A 106 -13.72 4.48 0.82
CA VAL A 106 -13.92 3.07 0.48
C VAL A 106 -12.79 2.18 1.04
N VAL A 107 -11.55 2.69 1.02
CA VAL A 107 -10.39 1.99 1.62
C VAL A 107 -10.55 1.92 3.14
N LEU A 108 -10.97 3.03 3.77
CA LEU A 108 -11.18 3.09 5.22
C LEU A 108 -12.26 2.09 5.67
N ASP A 109 -13.37 2.02 4.95
CA ASP A 109 -14.50 1.18 5.31
C ASP A 109 -14.21 -0.32 5.12
N LEU A 110 -13.57 -0.67 4.00
CA LEU A 110 -13.35 -2.07 3.62
C LEU A 110 -12.09 -2.67 4.23
N LEU A 111 -11.01 -1.90 4.35
CA LEU A 111 -9.72 -2.41 4.81
C LEU A 111 -9.37 -1.99 6.24
N ARG A 112 -10.04 -0.96 6.78
CA ARG A 112 -9.79 -0.41 8.12
C ARG A 112 -8.29 -0.23 8.40
N PRO A 113 -7.56 0.47 7.52
CA PRO A 113 -6.12 0.58 7.63
C PRO A 113 -5.74 1.41 8.87
N MET A 114 -4.57 1.14 9.43
CA MET A 114 -3.95 2.06 10.36
C MET A 114 -3.35 3.23 9.59
N LEU A 115 -3.77 4.45 9.92
CA LEU A 115 -3.19 5.65 9.33
C LEU A 115 -1.79 5.91 9.90
N VAL A 116 -0.85 6.21 9.03
CA VAL A 116 0.55 6.47 9.36
C VAL A 116 1.03 7.73 8.64
N GLY A 117 2.05 8.40 9.19
CA GLY A 117 2.73 9.52 8.55
C GLY A 117 4.18 9.16 8.27
N VAL A 118 4.42 8.46 7.16
CA VAL A 118 5.71 7.84 6.81
C VAL A 118 6.15 8.14 5.38
N GLY A 119 5.36 8.91 4.63
CA GLY A 119 5.72 9.40 3.30
C GLY A 119 6.96 10.29 3.33
N ILE A 120 7.89 10.02 2.42
CA ILE A 120 9.05 10.86 2.13
C ILE A 120 9.07 11.16 0.63
N LYS A 121 9.57 12.33 0.25
CA LYS A 121 9.74 12.66 -1.17
C LYS A 121 10.76 11.72 -1.79
N GLU A 122 10.43 11.21 -2.97
CA GLU A 122 11.36 10.50 -3.84
C GLU A 122 12.55 11.38 -4.23
#